data_AF-A0A1R1XL60-F1
#
_entry.id   AF-A0A1R1XL60-F1
#
_cell.length_a   1.000
_cell.length_b   1.000
_cell.length_c   1.000
_cell.angle_alpha   90.00
_cell.angle_beta   90.00
_cell.angle_gamma   90.00
#
_symmetry.space_group_name_H-M   'P 1'
#
loop_
_entity.id
_entity.type
_entity.pdbx_description
1 polymer ?
#
loop_
_entity_poly.entity_id
_entity_poly.type
_entity_poly.pdbx_seq_one_letter_code
_entity_poly.pdbx_strand_id
1 'polypeptide(L)'
;MDFINNQENSKVSSFSQLHALAMNRVSYQKTHYKKSGLCIALVPVLMVAAGGIIGMIVKAIIDFNFQRKNFLMCSNTDSIDRFNIPIPSNSLKSLPVINLSKFKHSFKDSIYYSLNHYLLPQRIVGNEYPKPKLRLIDPNPSCGWAFTHDYSTSSPYFKSPNVDSDLILDNTNKPSPLGGWFNSNFLNSSPVKLLLNQNYPYMLINTKNFDNVGTLEKEKDAIISPSELLDVSSSIGNTESKSFLPSAIRRTTISNKEKVYLLDYLDTSYYMKFTQTNYPSIQFSPSSFVKVPFYENIKNNSKNILASDIDDILIAHIRDTTKKLKSIDSSLMDAILLDSNKESSIKKITYYYGNVTPIFEKMPWGVLDLDIVDPKSRNWNNKPNDESADIFI
;
A
#
# COMPACT_ATOMS: atom_id res chain seq x y z
N MET A 1 -102.84 -52.42 3.03
CA MET A 1 -103.33 -53.59 3.77
C MET A 1 -102.25 -54.01 4.75
N ASP A 2 -102.43 -53.51 5.97
CA ASP A 2 -102.10 -54.03 7.32
C ASP A 2 -100.93 -55.00 7.55
N PHE A 3 -100.04 -54.61 8.48
CA PHE A 3 -99.82 -55.17 9.84
C PHE A 3 -98.40 -54.74 10.31
N ILE A 4 -98.22 -53.75 11.21
CA ILE A 4 -98.36 -53.74 12.68
C ILE A 4 -97.22 -54.48 13.44
N ASN A 5 -96.47 -53.67 14.23
CA ASN A 5 -95.81 -53.93 15.55
C ASN A 5 -94.64 -54.93 15.65
N ASN A 6 -93.69 -54.87 16.59
CA ASN A 6 -93.39 -53.94 17.70
C ASN A 6 -91.96 -54.25 18.22
N GLN A 7 -91.36 -53.24 18.85
CA GLN A 7 -90.41 -53.25 19.99
C GLN A 7 -89.30 -54.31 20.10
N GLU A 8 -88.06 -53.83 20.31
CA GLU A 8 -87.34 -54.19 21.53
C GLU A 8 -86.26 -53.16 21.93
N ASN A 9 -86.32 -52.73 23.19
CA ASN A 9 -85.28 -51.98 23.88
C ASN A 9 -84.07 -52.89 24.15
N SER A 10 -82.85 -52.46 23.77
CA SER A 10 -81.63 -53.02 24.36
C SER A 10 -80.82 -51.92 25.06
N LYS A 11 -80.74 -52.04 26.39
CA LYS A 11 -79.86 -51.24 27.25
C LYS A 11 -78.41 -51.57 26.91
N VAL A 12 -77.71 -50.64 26.27
CA VAL A 12 -76.25 -50.70 26.12
C VAL A 12 -75.61 -50.38 27.48
N SER A 13 -74.86 -51.32 28.06
CA SER A 13 -74.22 -51.16 29.38
C SER A 13 -73.16 -50.05 29.38
N SER A 14 -73.11 -49.22 30.43
CA SER A 14 -72.17 -48.09 30.54
C SER A 14 -70.68 -48.50 30.46
N PHE A 15 -70.35 -49.76 30.76
CA PHE A 15 -68.99 -50.28 30.69
C PHE A 15 -68.45 -50.38 29.26
N SER A 16 -69.27 -50.77 28.29
CA SER A 16 -68.85 -50.83 26.88
C SER A 16 -68.62 -49.45 26.29
N GLN A 17 -69.36 -48.44 26.77
CA GLN A 17 -69.17 -47.04 26.38
C GLN A 17 -67.87 -46.45 26.95
N LEU A 18 -67.54 -46.76 28.21
CA LEU A 18 -66.27 -46.35 28.83
C LEU A 18 -65.06 -47.04 28.19
N HIS A 19 -65.17 -48.33 27.85
CA HIS A 19 -64.11 -49.05 27.16
C HIS A 19 -63.89 -48.52 25.74
N ALA A 20 -64.97 -48.20 25.00
CA ALA A 20 -64.89 -47.57 23.69
C ALA A 20 -64.24 -46.17 23.76
N LEU A 21 -64.57 -45.38 24.78
CA LEU A 21 -63.94 -44.07 25.02
C LEU A 21 -62.45 -44.19 25.37
N ALA A 22 -62.06 -45.18 26.17
CA ALA A 22 -60.66 -45.43 26.51
C ALA A 22 -59.86 -45.90 25.29
N MET A 23 -60.40 -46.82 24.48
CA MET A 23 -59.76 -47.29 23.25
C MET A 23 -59.63 -46.18 22.20
N ASN A 24 -60.61 -45.27 22.09
CA ASN A 24 -60.50 -44.09 21.24
C ASN A 24 -59.41 -43.12 21.72
N ARG A 25 -59.26 -42.89 23.04
CA ARG A 25 -58.18 -42.05 23.57
C ARG A 25 -56.80 -42.68 23.36
N VAL A 26 -56.66 -44.00 23.54
CA VAL A 26 -55.39 -44.72 23.30
C VAL A 26 -55.03 -44.73 21.81
N SER A 27 -56.01 -44.95 20.93
CA SER A 27 -55.82 -44.87 19.48
C SER A 27 -55.42 -43.47 19.02
N TYR A 28 -56.06 -42.43 19.58
CA TYR A 28 -55.72 -41.04 19.31
C TYR A 28 -54.31 -40.70 19.78
N GLN A 29 -53.92 -41.08 21.01
CA GLN A 29 -52.56 -40.88 21.53
C GLN A 29 -51.50 -41.60 20.69
N LYS A 30 -51.75 -42.85 20.27
CA LYS A 30 -50.82 -43.63 19.44
C LYS A 30 -50.62 -43.00 18.05
N THR A 31 -51.67 -42.41 17.49
CA THR A 31 -51.62 -41.70 16.21
C THR A 31 -50.92 -40.34 16.35
N HIS A 32 -51.17 -39.62 17.45
CA HIS A 32 -50.48 -38.36 17.77
C HIS A 32 -48.99 -38.57 18.06
N TYR A 33 -48.61 -39.63 18.78
CA TYR A 33 -47.20 -39.92 19.09
C TYR A 33 -46.41 -40.31 17.83
N LYS A 34 -47.02 -41.09 16.91
CA LYS A 34 -46.41 -41.40 15.61
C LYS A 34 -46.25 -40.16 14.72
N LYS A 35 -47.28 -39.31 14.61
CA LYS A 35 -47.21 -38.11 13.76
C LYS A 35 -46.32 -37.01 14.37
N SER A 36 -46.43 -36.77 15.67
CA SER A 36 -45.70 -35.72 16.37
C SER A 36 -44.24 -36.12 16.63
N GLY A 37 -43.97 -37.38 16.99
CA GLY A 37 -42.59 -37.89 17.14
C GLY A 37 -41.81 -37.91 15.82
N LEU A 38 -42.47 -38.27 14.71
CA LEU A 38 -41.86 -38.19 13.38
C LEU A 38 -41.55 -36.74 13.00
N CYS A 39 -42.46 -35.77 13.20
CA CYS A 39 -42.18 -34.37 12.91
C CYS A 39 -41.07 -33.77 13.79
N ILE A 40 -41.03 -34.09 15.09
CA ILE A 40 -40.01 -33.58 16.02
C ILE A 40 -38.62 -34.12 15.67
N ALA A 41 -38.51 -35.36 15.19
CA ALA A 41 -37.23 -35.95 14.80
C ALA A 41 -36.83 -35.60 13.35
N LEU A 42 -37.79 -35.48 12.43
CA LEU A 42 -37.53 -35.32 11.00
C LEU A 42 -37.27 -33.86 10.61
N VAL A 43 -37.89 -32.88 11.28
CA VAL A 43 -37.68 -31.45 11.00
C VAL A 43 -36.24 -31.01 11.27
N PRO A 44 -35.60 -31.35 12.42
CA PRO A 44 -34.19 -31.01 12.64
C PRO A 44 -33.25 -31.66 11.62
N VAL A 45 -33.52 -32.91 11.23
CA VAL A 45 -32.71 -33.63 10.22
C VAL A 45 -32.85 -32.97 8.85
N LEU A 46 -34.06 -32.57 8.45
CA LEU A 46 -34.30 -31.82 7.22
C LEU A 46 -33.65 -30.43 7.24
N MET A 47 -33.66 -29.74 8.39
CA MET A 47 -32.97 -28.46 8.55
C MET A 47 -31.45 -28.61 8.40
N VAL A 48 -30.85 -29.66 8.99
CA VAL A 48 -29.42 -29.96 8.82
C VAL A 48 -29.09 -30.33 7.37
N ALA A 49 -29.93 -31.15 6.73
CA ALA A 49 -29.76 -31.53 5.32
C ALA A 49 -29.87 -30.32 4.38
N ALA A 50 -30.87 -29.45 4.59
CA ALA A 50 -31.02 -28.21 3.82
C ALA A 50 -29.83 -27.27 4.02
N GLY A 51 -29.33 -27.13 5.26
CA GLY A 51 -28.11 -26.38 5.55
C GLY A 51 -26.88 -26.94 4.83
N GLY A 52 -26.73 -28.27 4.78
CA GLY A 52 -25.66 -28.94 4.04
C GLY A 52 -25.72 -28.70 2.53
N ILE A 53 -26.92 -28.75 1.94
CA ILE A 53 -27.13 -28.46 0.51
C ILE A 53 -26.79 -27.00 0.20
N ILE A 54 -27.27 -26.05 1.01
CA ILE A 54 -26.94 -24.62 0.85
C ILE A 54 -25.42 -24.41 0.98
N GLY A 55 -24.78 -25.05 1.97
CA GLY A 55 -23.32 -24.99 2.14
C GLY A 55 -22.56 -25.50 0.92
N MET A 56 -23.01 -26.60 0.30
CA MET A 56 -22.42 -27.11 -0.95
C MET A 56 -22.61 -26.14 -2.12
N ILE A 57 -23.81 -25.57 -2.28
CA ILE A 57 -24.09 -24.59 -3.34
C ILE A 57 -23.21 -23.34 -3.15
N VAL A 58 -23.14 -22.80 -1.93
CA VAL A 58 -22.30 -21.65 -1.60
C VAL A 58 -20.84 -21.96 -1.88
N LYS A 59 -20.34 -23.13 -1.46
CA LYS A 59 -18.97 -23.55 -1.75
C LYS A 59 -18.72 -23.66 -3.26
N ALA A 60 -19.63 -24.26 -4.02
CA ALA A 60 -19.50 -24.38 -5.47
C ALA A 60 -19.49 -23.00 -6.16
N ILE A 61 -20.34 -22.08 -5.72
CA ILE A 61 -20.35 -20.69 -6.19
C ILE A 61 -19.04 -19.99 -5.84
N ILE A 62 -18.50 -20.21 -4.63
CA ILE A 62 -17.23 -19.64 -4.20
C ILE A 62 -16.09 -20.21 -5.05
N ASP A 63 -16.00 -21.53 -5.20
CA ASP A 63 -14.94 -22.18 -5.97
C ASP A 63 -14.99 -21.80 -7.47
N PHE A 64 -16.19 -21.58 -8.02
CA PHE A 64 -16.37 -21.11 -9.40
C PHE A 64 -15.97 -19.64 -9.59
N ASN A 65 -16.42 -18.76 -8.68
CA ASN A 65 -16.16 -17.32 -8.80
C ASN A 65 -14.76 -16.90 -8.31
N PHE A 66 -14.17 -17.65 -7.39
CA PHE A 66 -12.87 -17.39 -6.78
C PHE A 66 -11.92 -18.55 -7.07
N GLN A 67 -11.62 -18.76 -8.36
CA GLN A 67 -10.60 -19.71 -8.77
C GLN A 67 -9.30 -19.46 -8.00
N ARG A 68 -8.81 -20.50 -7.33
CA ARG A 68 -7.56 -20.43 -6.56
C ARG A 68 -6.42 -20.14 -7.52
N LYS A 69 -5.67 -19.08 -7.23
CA LYS A 69 -4.47 -18.69 -7.98
C LYS A 69 -3.26 -18.95 -7.11
N ASN A 70 -2.29 -19.67 -7.66
CA ASN A 70 -1.04 -19.92 -6.97
C ASN A 70 0.02 -18.98 -7.53
N PHE A 71 0.73 -18.30 -6.63
CA PHE A 71 1.79 -17.38 -6.99
C PHE A 71 3.10 -17.84 -6.36
N LEU A 72 4.19 -17.80 -7.13
CA LEU A 72 5.55 -17.89 -6.62
C LEU A 72 6.08 -16.47 -6.45
N MET A 73 6.04 -15.96 -5.23
CA MET A 73 6.56 -14.64 -4.87
C MET A 73 8.08 -14.63 -4.91
N CYS A 74 8.68 -13.48 -5.21
CA CYS A 74 10.12 -13.30 -5.31
C CYS A 74 10.80 -14.45 -6.09
N SER A 75 10.22 -14.80 -7.22
CA SER A 75 10.76 -15.79 -8.14
C SER A 75 12.04 -15.31 -8.82
N ASN A 76 12.92 -16.25 -9.18
CA ASN A 76 14.10 -15.99 -10.01
C ASN A 76 13.79 -15.85 -11.51
N THR A 77 12.51 -15.94 -11.89
CA THR A 77 12.06 -15.76 -13.27
C THR A 77 11.63 -14.31 -13.50
N ASP A 78 12.06 -13.71 -14.60
CA ASP A 78 11.71 -12.35 -15.00
C ASP A 78 10.18 -12.18 -15.17
N SER A 79 9.57 -11.41 -14.27
CA SER A 79 8.16 -11.06 -14.19
C SER A 79 8.02 -9.54 -14.00
N ILE A 80 8.67 -8.80 -14.90
CA ILE A 80 8.74 -7.35 -14.94
C ILE A 80 8.22 -6.83 -16.28
N ASP A 81 7.76 -5.58 -16.31
CA ASP A 81 7.29 -4.91 -17.51
C ASP A 81 8.42 -4.30 -18.35
N ARG A 82 8.05 -3.54 -19.39
CA ARG A 82 9.00 -2.85 -20.29
C ARG A 82 9.88 -1.81 -19.61
N PHE A 83 9.55 -1.39 -18.39
CA PHE A 83 10.30 -0.42 -17.61
C PHE A 83 11.06 -1.06 -16.45
N ASN A 84 11.23 -2.39 -16.43
CA ASN A 84 11.81 -3.14 -15.32
C ASN A 84 11.02 -3.07 -14.00
N ILE A 85 9.72 -2.76 -14.04
CA ILE A 85 8.85 -2.73 -12.85
C ILE A 85 8.10 -4.06 -12.70
N PRO A 86 7.92 -4.61 -11.48
CA PRO A 86 7.17 -5.85 -11.28
C PRO A 86 5.74 -5.80 -11.83
N ILE A 87 5.38 -6.80 -12.65
CA ILE A 87 4.02 -6.95 -13.19
C ILE A 87 3.05 -7.25 -12.04
N PRO A 88 1.87 -6.60 -11.97
CA PRO A 88 0.89 -6.86 -10.93
C PRO A 88 0.31 -8.27 -10.96
N SER A 89 -0.04 -8.80 -9.79
CA SER A 89 -0.66 -10.14 -9.65
C SER A 89 -2.06 -10.27 -10.29
N ASN A 90 -2.72 -9.14 -10.59
CA ASN A 90 -4.00 -9.12 -11.29
C ASN A 90 -3.86 -9.31 -12.82
N SER A 91 -2.66 -9.13 -13.38
CA SER A 91 -2.37 -9.24 -14.82
C SER A 91 -1.89 -10.64 -15.22
N LEU A 92 -2.67 -11.67 -14.90
CA LEU A 92 -2.29 -13.08 -15.09
C LEU A 92 -1.80 -13.43 -16.51
N LYS A 93 -2.35 -12.80 -17.55
CA LYS A 93 -1.95 -13.06 -18.95
C LYS A 93 -0.51 -12.63 -19.26
N SER A 94 0.02 -11.69 -18.49
CA SER A 94 1.37 -11.14 -18.64
C SER A 94 2.38 -11.81 -17.71
N LEU A 95 1.92 -12.64 -16.77
CA LEU A 95 2.78 -13.32 -15.81
C LEU A 95 3.35 -14.62 -16.39
N PRO A 96 4.66 -14.88 -16.22
CA PRO A 96 5.25 -16.16 -16.58
C PRO A 96 4.63 -17.30 -15.76
N VAL A 97 4.32 -18.41 -16.44
CA VAL A 97 3.83 -19.64 -15.81
C VAL A 97 5.02 -20.56 -15.54
N ILE A 98 5.12 -21.07 -14.32
CA ILE A 98 6.15 -22.01 -13.92
C ILE A 98 5.51 -23.36 -13.60
N ASN A 99 6.02 -24.43 -14.22
CA ASN A 99 5.67 -25.79 -13.84
C ASN A 99 6.49 -26.19 -12.60
N LEU A 100 5.84 -26.20 -11.43
CA LEU A 100 6.50 -26.48 -10.15
C LEU A 100 6.59 -27.97 -9.81
N SER A 101 6.59 -28.88 -10.80
CA SER A 101 6.90 -30.30 -10.56
C SER A 101 8.30 -30.53 -9.94
N LYS A 102 9.16 -29.49 -9.91
CA LYS A 102 10.47 -29.48 -9.25
C LYS A 102 10.45 -29.06 -7.77
N PHE A 103 9.34 -28.55 -7.22
CA PHE A 103 9.29 -28.02 -5.85
C PHE A 103 8.62 -29.02 -4.90
N LYS A 104 9.31 -29.38 -3.80
CA LYS A 104 8.93 -30.47 -2.88
C LYS A 104 7.56 -30.29 -2.19
N HIS A 105 7.06 -29.07 -2.08
CA HIS A 105 5.82 -28.72 -1.40
C HIS A 105 4.79 -28.02 -2.29
N SER A 106 4.95 -28.09 -3.62
CA SER A 106 3.94 -27.56 -4.54
C SER A 106 2.70 -28.45 -4.59
N PHE A 107 1.54 -27.84 -4.84
CA PHE A 107 0.34 -28.59 -5.14
C PHE A 107 0.53 -29.30 -6.49
N LYS A 108 0.32 -30.63 -6.50
CA LYS A 108 0.37 -31.42 -7.74
C LYS A 108 -0.64 -30.87 -8.76
N ASP A 109 -0.25 -30.88 -10.03
CA ASP A 109 -1.07 -30.44 -11.18
C ASP A 109 -1.59 -28.99 -11.10
N SER A 110 -0.95 -28.15 -10.28
CA SER A 110 -1.32 -26.75 -10.13
C SER A 110 -0.42 -25.83 -10.96
N ILE A 111 -1.05 -24.84 -11.59
CA ILE A 111 -0.37 -23.77 -12.31
C ILE A 111 0.07 -22.72 -11.29
N TYR A 112 1.33 -22.30 -11.38
CA TYR A 112 1.90 -21.21 -10.59
C TYR A 112 2.33 -20.07 -11.50
N TYR A 113 1.98 -18.86 -11.08
CA TYR A 113 2.42 -17.62 -11.73
C TYR A 113 3.61 -17.05 -10.98
N SER A 114 4.67 -16.72 -11.72
CA SER A 114 5.86 -16.06 -11.18
C SER A 114 5.56 -14.61 -10.83
N LEU A 115 6.06 -14.11 -9.71
CA LEU A 115 6.05 -12.69 -9.34
C LEU A 115 7.45 -12.26 -8.87
N ASN A 116 7.86 -11.03 -9.20
CA ASN A 116 9.05 -10.39 -8.61
C ASN A 116 8.73 -9.36 -7.52
N HIS A 117 7.49 -9.40 -7.00
CA HIS A 117 7.08 -8.68 -5.80
C HIS A 117 6.54 -9.65 -4.76
N TYR A 118 6.48 -9.19 -3.52
CA TYR A 118 5.78 -9.91 -2.46
C TYR A 118 4.30 -9.52 -2.46
N LEU A 119 3.42 -10.50 -2.31
CA LEU A 119 2.04 -10.22 -1.92
C LEU A 119 2.06 -10.07 -0.41
N LEU A 120 1.96 -8.83 0.08
CA LEU A 120 1.72 -8.63 1.50
C LEU A 120 0.43 -9.37 1.87
N PRO A 121 0.40 -10.12 2.98
CA PRO A 121 -0.87 -10.58 3.51
C PRO A 121 -1.79 -9.37 3.61
N GLN A 122 -3.04 -9.51 3.17
CA GLN A 122 -4.04 -8.46 3.37
C GLN A 122 -3.95 -8.01 4.84
N ARG A 123 -3.67 -6.71 5.03
CA ARG A 123 -3.32 -6.08 6.32
C ARG A 123 -4.26 -6.52 7.44
N ILE A 124 -3.74 -6.53 8.67
CA ILE A 124 -4.52 -6.67 9.91
C ILE A 124 -5.70 -5.69 9.84
N VAL A 125 -6.90 -6.26 9.84
CA VAL A 125 -8.16 -5.55 9.69
C VAL A 125 -8.58 -5.05 11.07
N GLY A 126 -8.56 -3.74 11.29
CA GLY A 126 -9.36 -3.13 12.35
C GLY A 126 -10.85 -3.19 11.94
N ASN A 127 -11.72 -3.67 12.83
CA ASN A 127 -13.15 -3.84 12.57
C ASN A 127 -13.98 -2.53 12.56
N GLU A 128 -13.35 -1.38 12.33
CA GLU A 128 -14.03 -0.08 12.44
C GLU A 128 -14.73 0.33 11.13
N TYR A 129 -15.90 -0.26 10.90
CA TYR A 129 -16.92 0.35 10.04
C TYR A 129 -17.31 1.72 10.62
N PRO A 130 -17.50 2.81 9.84
CA PRO A 130 -17.63 2.89 8.38
C PRO A 130 -16.41 3.49 7.66
N LYS A 131 -15.20 3.50 8.25
CA LYS A 131 -14.07 4.22 7.63
C LYS A 131 -13.43 3.41 6.48
N PRO A 132 -13.10 4.06 5.35
CA PRO A 132 -12.55 3.39 4.18
C PRO A 132 -11.21 2.72 4.47
N LYS A 133 -11.00 1.59 3.81
CA LYS A 133 -9.82 0.71 3.90
C LYS A 133 -8.57 1.43 3.35
N LEU A 134 -7.80 2.13 4.18
CA LEU A 134 -6.58 2.82 3.73
C LEU A 134 -5.61 1.84 3.03
N ARG A 135 -5.31 2.10 1.75
CA ARG A 135 -4.33 1.38 0.91
C ARG A 135 -3.30 2.36 0.35
N LEU A 136 -2.33 2.74 1.18
CA LEU A 136 -1.15 3.49 0.74
C LEU A 136 0.09 2.60 0.93
N ILE A 137 0.23 1.57 0.11
CA ILE A 137 1.48 0.83 -0.12
C ILE A 137 1.48 0.57 -1.63
N ASP A 138 2.65 0.68 -2.28
CA ASP A 138 2.83 0.20 -3.65
C ASP A 138 2.22 -1.21 -3.76
N PRO A 139 1.16 -1.42 -4.58
CA PRO A 139 0.47 -2.72 -4.62
C PRO A 139 1.35 -3.86 -5.11
N ASN A 140 2.48 -3.54 -5.74
CA ASN A 140 3.43 -4.49 -6.31
C ASN A 140 4.86 -4.20 -5.81
N PRO A 141 5.09 -4.24 -4.50
CA PRO A 141 6.35 -3.76 -3.97
C PRO A 141 7.47 -4.73 -4.38
N SER A 142 8.48 -4.23 -5.12
CA SER A 142 9.60 -5.05 -5.58
C SER A 142 10.25 -5.80 -4.41
N CYS A 143 10.62 -7.07 -4.63
CA CYS A 143 11.43 -7.82 -3.66
C CYS A 143 12.87 -7.30 -3.58
N GLY A 144 13.32 -6.50 -4.56
CA GLY A 144 14.58 -5.76 -4.50
C GLY A 144 14.40 -4.40 -3.83
N TRP A 145 15.37 -4.04 -3.00
CA TRP A 145 15.49 -2.74 -2.35
C TRP A 145 16.89 -2.19 -2.60
N ALA A 146 16.97 -0.93 -3.00
CA ALA A 146 18.21 -0.19 -3.15
C ALA A 146 18.08 1.06 -2.29
N PHE A 147 18.96 1.23 -1.30
CA PHE A 147 18.95 2.41 -0.42
C PHE A 147 19.91 3.49 -0.91
N THR A 148 20.80 3.14 -1.81
CA THR A 148 21.82 4.01 -2.42
C THR A 148 21.75 3.88 -3.94
N HIS A 149 22.42 4.79 -4.65
CA HIS A 149 22.52 4.77 -6.11
C HIS A 149 23.55 3.75 -6.62
N ASP A 150 24.47 3.32 -5.76
CA ASP A 150 25.50 2.33 -6.07
C ASP A 150 25.03 0.92 -5.66
N TYR A 151 24.31 0.27 -6.56
CA TYR A 151 23.91 -1.12 -6.42
C TYR A 151 24.36 -1.96 -7.62
N SER A 152 24.82 -3.18 -7.35
CA SER A 152 25.23 -4.11 -8.41
C SER A 152 24.02 -4.57 -9.22
N THR A 153 24.12 -4.52 -10.55
CA THR A 153 23.02 -4.95 -11.42
C THR A 153 22.93 -6.48 -11.49
N SER A 154 21.71 -7.02 -11.37
CA SER A 154 21.41 -8.44 -11.45
C SER A 154 19.93 -8.70 -11.80
N SER A 155 19.67 -9.67 -12.68
CA SER A 155 18.30 -10.08 -13.00
C SER A 155 17.73 -10.99 -11.90
N PRO A 156 16.42 -10.94 -11.58
CA PRO A 156 15.38 -10.07 -12.14
C PRO A 156 15.22 -8.71 -11.42
N TYR A 157 15.82 -8.54 -10.23
CA TYR A 157 15.46 -7.46 -9.30
C TYR A 157 16.18 -6.14 -9.51
N PHE A 158 17.45 -6.20 -9.91
CA PHE A 158 18.33 -5.04 -10.09
C PHE A 158 18.75 -4.98 -11.56
N LYS A 159 17.82 -5.13 -12.50
CA LYS A 159 18.16 -5.01 -13.92
C LYS A 159 18.76 -3.65 -14.20
N SER A 160 19.77 -3.63 -15.08
CA SER A 160 20.40 -2.39 -15.51
C SER A 160 19.33 -1.40 -16.01
N PRO A 161 19.29 -0.19 -15.46
CA PRO A 161 18.40 0.86 -15.95
C PRO A 161 18.92 1.48 -17.25
N ASN A 162 20.10 1.07 -17.76
CA ASN A 162 20.73 1.63 -18.97
C ASN A 162 20.89 3.15 -18.91
N VAL A 163 21.29 3.63 -17.73
CA VAL A 163 21.72 5.00 -17.46
C VAL A 163 22.99 4.94 -16.63
N ASP A 164 23.87 5.91 -16.79
CA ASP A 164 25.08 6.02 -15.98
C ASP A 164 24.68 6.13 -14.49
N SER A 165 25.46 5.49 -13.61
CA SER A 165 25.23 5.50 -12.15
C SER A 165 25.09 6.92 -11.61
N ASP A 166 25.87 7.85 -12.15
CA ASP A 166 25.93 9.25 -11.73
C ASP A 166 24.66 10.04 -12.09
N LEU A 167 23.76 9.45 -12.90
CA LEU A 167 22.47 10.02 -13.29
C LEU A 167 21.29 9.41 -12.53
N ILE A 168 21.53 8.36 -11.74
CA ILE A 168 20.55 7.80 -10.82
C ILE A 168 20.57 8.67 -9.57
N LEU A 169 19.82 9.77 -9.59
CA LEU A 169 19.78 10.75 -8.49
C LEU A 169 18.41 10.82 -7.83
N ASP A 170 17.56 9.82 -8.01
CA ASP A 170 16.27 9.77 -7.34
C ASP A 170 16.42 9.37 -5.88
N ASN A 171 15.38 9.64 -5.09
CA ASN A 171 15.33 9.35 -3.67
C ASN A 171 14.39 8.18 -3.34
N THR A 172 14.19 7.27 -4.30
CA THR A 172 13.38 6.09 -4.08
C THR A 172 14.22 4.99 -3.45
N ASN A 173 13.62 4.18 -2.58
CA ASN A 173 14.29 3.02 -2.00
C ASN A 173 14.16 1.78 -2.91
N LYS A 174 14.16 1.98 -4.23
CA LYS A 174 13.84 0.95 -5.22
C LYS A 174 14.82 0.97 -6.39
N PRO A 175 15.13 -0.21 -6.96
CA PRO A 175 15.88 -0.29 -8.21
C PRO A 175 15.25 0.60 -9.28
N SER A 176 16.09 1.28 -10.04
CA SER A 176 15.65 2.25 -11.03
C SER A 176 14.98 1.54 -12.21
N PRO A 177 13.85 2.08 -12.72
CA PRO A 177 13.26 1.57 -13.94
C PRO A 177 14.19 1.79 -15.13
N LEU A 178 13.89 1.14 -16.25
CA LEU A 178 14.60 1.39 -17.51
C LEU A 178 14.57 2.88 -17.86
N GLY A 179 15.75 3.48 -18.03
CA GLY A 179 15.95 4.90 -18.29
C GLY A 179 15.99 5.79 -17.04
N GLY A 180 15.80 5.24 -15.84
CA GLY A 180 15.77 5.96 -14.56
C GLY A 180 14.39 6.48 -14.15
N TRP A 181 14.23 6.81 -12.88
CA TRP A 181 12.95 7.28 -12.30
C TRP A 181 12.47 8.63 -12.86
N PHE A 182 13.40 9.45 -13.33
CA PHE A 182 13.11 10.73 -13.99
C PHE A 182 13.06 10.62 -15.52
N ASN A 183 12.97 9.40 -16.05
CA ASN A 183 12.77 9.16 -17.47
C ASN A 183 11.39 9.66 -17.91
N SER A 184 11.35 10.36 -19.03
CA SER A 184 10.13 10.93 -19.52
C SER A 184 9.09 9.92 -20.02
N ASN A 185 9.52 8.85 -20.69
CA ASN A 185 8.62 7.77 -21.12
C ASN A 185 8.04 7.02 -19.92
N PHE A 186 8.85 6.83 -18.88
CA PHE A 186 8.41 6.23 -17.63
C PHE A 186 7.36 7.12 -16.94
N LEU A 187 7.64 8.42 -16.78
CA LEU A 187 6.75 9.36 -16.12
C LEU A 187 5.45 9.63 -16.88
N ASN A 188 5.46 9.55 -18.21
CA ASN A 188 4.23 9.61 -18.98
C ASN A 188 3.38 8.34 -18.80
N SER A 189 4.01 7.17 -18.65
CA SER A 189 3.30 5.89 -18.52
C SER A 189 2.85 5.59 -17.09
N SER A 190 3.63 6.00 -16.08
CA SER A 190 3.46 5.54 -14.68
C SER A 190 3.94 6.58 -13.65
N PRO A 191 3.46 7.84 -13.69
CA PRO A 191 3.92 8.89 -12.77
C PRO A 191 3.59 8.58 -11.30
N VAL A 192 2.47 7.88 -11.07
CA VAL A 192 2.03 7.47 -9.74
C VAL A 192 3.04 6.53 -9.06
N LYS A 193 3.78 5.71 -9.83
CA LYS A 193 4.79 4.82 -9.25
C LYS A 193 5.96 5.60 -8.66
N LEU A 194 6.36 6.71 -9.26
CA LEU A 194 7.35 7.60 -8.67
C LEU A 194 6.80 8.22 -7.39
N LEU A 195 5.62 8.84 -7.45
CA LEU A 195 4.97 9.50 -6.30
C LEU A 195 4.79 8.58 -5.09
N LEU A 196 4.52 7.29 -5.32
CA LEU A 196 4.37 6.27 -4.27
C LEU A 196 5.69 5.87 -3.60
N ASN A 197 6.82 6.04 -4.29
CA ASN A 197 8.11 5.49 -3.86
C ASN A 197 9.15 6.57 -3.53
N GLN A 198 8.90 7.85 -3.84
CA GLN A 198 9.76 8.95 -3.45
C GLN A 198 9.60 9.31 -1.99
N ASN A 199 10.73 9.68 -1.36
CA ASN A 199 10.77 10.15 0.02
C ASN A 199 11.11 11.64 0.06
N TYR A 200 10.64 12.37 1.07
CA TYR A 200 11.04 13.76 1.28
C TYR A 200 11.74 13.90 2.64
N PRO A 201 12.95 13.33 2.80
CA PRO A 201 13.63 13.35 4.08
C PRO A 201 14.14 14.77 4.37
N TYR A 202 13.61 15.37 5.42
CA TYR A 202 14.21 16.55 6.01
C TYR A 202 14.04 16.52 7.52
N MET A 203 15.04 17.06 8.22
CA MET A 203 15.08 17.07 9.67
C MET A 203 15.38 18.47 10.18
N LEU A 204 14.88 18.77 11.38
CA LEU A 204 15.34 19.94 12.11
C LEU A 204 16.69 19.62 12.74
N ILE A 205 17.57 20.60 12.84
CA ILE A 205 18.86 20.41 13.49
C ILE A 205 19.08 21.46 14.58
N ASN A 206 19.52 20.97 15.75
CA ASN A 206 19.92 21.81 16.85
C ASN A 206 21.44 21.70 17.04
N THR A 207 22.15 22.77 16.76
CA THR A 207 23.60 22.82 16.78
C THR A 207 24.12 23.61 17.98
N LYS A 208 23.54 23.39 19.17
CA LYS A 208 23.67 24.19 20.42
C LYS A 208 24.98 24.99 20.62
N ASN A 209 26.15 24.50 20.17
CA ASN A 209 27.43 25.23 20.20
C ASN A 209 28.37 24.99 18.98
N PHE A 210 27.90 24.50 17.83
CA PHE A 210 28.78 24.08 16.73
C PHE A 210 28.35 24.64 15.37
N ASP A 211 29.18 25.51 14.80
CA ASP A 211 29.02 25.99 13.41
C ASP A 211 29.54 24.97 12.37
N ASN A 212 30.20 23.89 12.82
CA ASN A 212 30.97 22.95 11.99
C ASN A 212 30.25 21.61 11.72
N VAL A 213 28.92 21.58 11.75
CA VAL A 213 28.16 20.35 11.47
C VAL A 213 27.96 20.13 9.96
N GLY A 214 28.07 21.21 9.17
CA GLY A 214 27.90 21.22 7.71
C GLY A 214 26.65 21.98 7.29
N THR A 215 26.54 22.27 5.98
CA THR A 215 25.50 23.15 5.43
C THR A 215 24.66 22.46 4.37
N LEU A 216 24.16 21.25 4.65
CA LEU A 216 23.05 20.67 3.87
C LEU A 216 21.74 21.42 4.16
N GLU A 217 21.79 22.75 4.15
CA GLU A 217 20.62 23.61 4.22
C GLU A 217 19.79 23.42 2.96
N LYS A 218 18.51 23.78 3.07
CA LYS A 218 17.60 23.71 1.93
C LYS A 218 18.07 24.62 0.80
N GLU A 219 18.55 24.01 -0.28
CA GLU A 219 18.86 24.72 -1.52
C GLU A 219 17.59 25.20 -2.21
N LYS A 220 17.71 26.21 -3.08
CA LYS A 220 16.60 26.69 -3.89
C LYS A 220 16.15 25.59 -4.86
N ASP A 221 14.84 25.32 -4.88
CA ASP A 221 14.22 24.40 -5.83
C ASP A 221 14.70 24.65 -7.28
N ALA A 222 15.17 23.61 -7.95
CA ALA A 222 15.55 23.66 -9.35
C ALA A 222 14.29 23.55 -10.21
N ILE A 223 13.83 24.68 -10.74
CA ILE A 223 12.58 24.77 -11.51
C ILE A 223 12.75 24.08 -12.87
N ILE A 224 11.75 23.26 -13.25
CA ILE A 224 11.67 22.63 -14.58
C ILE A 224 11.03 23.62 -15.54
N SER A 225 11.69 23.93 -16.66
CA SER A 225 11.11 24.84 -17.65
C SER A 225 9.98 24.15 -18.42
N PRO A 226 8.86 24.83 -18.73
CA PRO A 226 7.81 24.29 -19.60
C PRO A 226 8.31 23.81 -20.96
N SER A 227 9.38 24.41 -21.50
CA SER A 227 10.02 23.99 -22.75
C SER A 227 10.69 22.62 -22.65
N GLU A 228 11.31 22.31 -21.51
CA GLU A 228 11.90 21.00 -21.22
C GLU A 228 10.81 19.92 -21.10
N LEU A 229 9.59 20.33 -20.74
CA LEU A 229 8.43 19.45 -20.68
C LEU A 229 7.88 19.06 -22.06
N LEU A 230 7.99 19.96 -23.04
CA LEU A 230 7.41 19.80 -24.39
C LEU A 230 8.37 19.09 -25.36
N ASP A 231 9.68 19.28 -25.21
CA ASP A 231 10.74 18.66 -26.05
C ASP A 231 10.84 17.13 -25.91
N VAL A 232 10.13 16.59 -24.92
CA VAL A 232 9.94 15.17 -24.62
C VAL A 232 8.90 14.53 -25.56
N SER A 233 7.90 15.28 -26.01
CA SER A 233 6.73 14.75 -26.73
C SER A 233 6.98 14.45 -28.22
N SER A 234 8.09 14.94 -28.79
CA SER A 234 8.32 14.97 -30.25
C SER A 234 9.24 13.84 -30.79
N SER A 235 9.74 12.93 -29.95
CA SER A 235 10.72 11.91 -30.38
C SER A 235 10.22 10.46 -30.16
N ILE A 236 9.18 10.10 -30.91
CA ILE A 236 8.79 8.70 -31.13
C ILE A 236 9.65 8.18 -32.28
N GLY A 237 10.93 7.87 -32.01
CA GLY A 237 11.81 7.42 -33.08
C GLY A 237 13.27 7.33 -32.67
N ASN A 238 13.61 6.27 -31.94
CA ASN A 238 14.96 5.78 -31.63
C ASN A 238 15.90 6.71 -30.81
N THR A 239 16.66 6.03 -29.96
CA THR A 239 17.80 6.48 -29.13
C THR A 239 17.51 7.34 -27.88
N GLU A 240 17.56 6.66 -26.74
CA GLU A 240 18.14 7.12 -25.47
C GLU A 240 17.43 8.25 -24.71
N SER A 241 16.57 7.83 -23.77
CA SER A 241 16.54 8.33 -22.39
C SER A 241 16.70 9.85 -22.17
N LYS A 242 15.81 10.68 -22.73
CA LYS A 242 15.68 12.08 -22.26
C LYS A 242 15.10 12.08 -20.84
N SER A 243 15.98 12.20 -19.84
CA SER A 243 15.62 12.44 -18.44
C SER A 243 15.12 13.87 -18.25
N PHE A 244 14.16 14.10 -17.35
CA PHE A 244 13.77 15.45 -16.93
C PHE A 244 14.80 16.17 -16.07
N LEU A 245 15.96 15.56 -15.75
CA LEU A 245 17.02 16.28 -15.05
C LEU A 245 17.45 17.50 -15.88
N PRO A 246 17.22 18.74 -15.40
CA PRO A 246 17.71 19.93 -16.05
C PRO A 246 19.23 19.84 -16.16
N SER A 247 19.78 20.39 -17.24
CA SER A 247 21.24 20.42 -17.45
C SER A 247 22.01 21.11 -16.31
N ALA A 248 21.33 21.95 -15.52
CA ALA A 248 21.86 22.56 -14.31
C ALA A 248 22.14 21.53 -13.19
N ILE A 249 21.24 20.57 -12.97
CA ILE A 249 21.42 19.51 -11.96
C ILE A 249 22.58 18.60 -12.35
N ARG A 250 22.68 18.25 -13.64
CA ARG A 250 23.79 17.42 -14.16
C ARG A 250 25.17 18.05 -13.91
N ARG A 251 25.28 19.38 -13.85
CA ARG A 251 26.56 20.08 -13.61
C ARG A 251 26.90 20.24 -12.12
N THR A 252 25.91 20.33 -11.25
CA THR A 252 26.13 20.53 -9.81
C THR A 252 26.53 19.25 -9.06
N THR A 253 26.10 18.08 -9.52
CA THR A 253 26.46 16.79 -8.87
C THR A 253 27.96 16.45 -9.02
N ILE A 254 28.62 16.99 -10.06
CA ILE A 254 30.04 16.72 -10.38
C ILE A 254 30.99 17.70 -9.66
N SER A 255 30.45 18.67 -8.92
CA SER A 255 31.26 19.59 -8.12
C SER A 255 31.86 18.85 -6.92
N ASN A 256 33.11 18.39 -7.04
CA ASN A 256 33.97 17.96 -5.93
C ASN A 256 34.15 19.12 -4.92
N LYS A 257 33.14 19.40 -4.11
CA LYS A 257 33.32 20.18 -2.89
C LYS A 257 34.06 19.27 -1.91
N GLU A 258 35.16 19.76 -1.35
CA GLU A 258 35.80 19.08 -0.23
C GLU A 258 34.76 18.89 0.88
N LYS A 259 34.52 17.62 1.25
CA LYS A 259 33.60 17.24 2.32
C LYS A 259 34.29 17.50 3.65
N VAL A 260 34.02 18.65 4.27
CA VAL A 260 34.72 19.10 5.48
C VAL A 260 33.94 18.73 6.75
N TYR A 261 32.60 18.72 6.68
CA TYR A 261 31.75 18.56 7.85
C TYR A 261 30.92 17.28 7.81
N LEU A 262 30.40 16.84 8.96
CA LEU A 262 29.69 15.56 9.12
C LEU A 262 28.58 15.37 8.08
N LEU A 263 27.71 16.39 7.94
CA LEU A 263 26.57 16.30 7.05
C LEU A 263 26.97 16.31 5.57
N ASP A 264 28.15 16.83 5.22
CA ASP A 264 28.64 16.84 3.84
C ASP A 264 28.99 15.42 3.33
N TYR A 265 29.13 14.45 4.23
CA TYR A 265 29.36 13.04 3.86
C TYR A 265 28.11 12.31 3.41
N LEU A 266 26.92 12.84 3.71
CA LEU A 266 25.66 12.20 3.32
C LEU A 266 25.42 12.35 1.82
N ASP A 267 25.00 11.26 1.20
CA ASP A 267 24.62 11.28 -0.21
C ASP A 267 23.30 12.04 -0.39
N THR A 268 23.29 12.94 -1.36
CA THR A 268 22.10 13.74 -1.68
C THR A 268 21.48 13.25 -2.96
N SER A 269 20.16 13.08 -2.91
CA SER A 269 19.27 12.74 -4.01
C SER A 269 18.36 13.92 -4.33
N TYR A 270 17.51 13.75 -5.34
CA TYR A 270 16.49 14.72 -5.72
C TYR A 270 15.09 14.13 -5.54
N TYR A 271 14.23 14.96 -4.95
CA TYR A 271 12.80 14.79 -4.91
C TYR A 271 12.16 15.57 -6.06
N MET A 272 11.19 14.98 -6.76
CA MET A 272 10.52 15.67 -7.88
C MET A 272 9.15 16.14 -7.44
N LYS A 273 8.94 17.46 -7.47
CA LYS A 273 7.66 18.08 -7.18
C LYS A 273 6.74 18.03 -8.38
N PHE A 274 5.46 17.90 -8.09
CA PHE A 274 4.38 18.02 -9.05
C PHE A 274 3.49 19.19 -8.63
N THR A 275 3.10 20.02 -9.60
CA THR A 275 2.13 21.10 -9.36
C THR A 275 0.95 20.97 -10.29
N GLN A 276 -0.18 21.50 -9.86
CA GLN A 276 -1.35 21.60 -10.71
C GLN A 276 -1.03 22.48 -11.91
N THR A 277 -1.45 22.05 -13.10
CA THR A 277 -1.34 22.86 -14.30
C THR A 277 -2.71 23.40 -14.71
N ASN A 278 -2.70 24.51 -15.45
CA ASN A 278 -3.92 25.11 -16.00
C ASN A 278 -4.41 24.39 -17.27
N TYR A 279 -3.73 23.35 -17.73
CA TYR A 279 -4.10 22.62 -18.94
C TYR A 279 -5.19 21.56 -18.66
N PRO A 280 -6.33 21.56 -19.38
CA PRO A 280 -7.44 20.63 -19.11
C PRO A 280 -7.08 19.15 -19.23
N SER A 281 -6.12 18.82 -20.12
CA SER A 281 -5.66 17.46 -20.40
C SER A 281 -4.61 16.95 -19.41
N ILE A 282 -3.84 17.84 -18.78
CA ILE A 282 -2.74 17.51 -17.86
C ILE A 282 -3.00 18.26 -16.56
N GLN A 283 -3.72 17.65 -15.61
CA GLN A 283 -4.01 18.35 -14.35
C GLN A 283 -2.78 18.57 -13.48
N PHE A 284 -1.75 17.72 -13.60
CA PHE A 284 -0.51 17.84 -12.84
C PHE A 284 0.69 17.48 -13.71
N SER A 285 1.77 18.24 -13.58
CA SER A 285 3.05 18.00 -14.25
C SER A 285 4.20 18.14 -13.25
N PRO A 286 5.36 17.51 -13.55
CA PRO A 286 6.62 17.85 -12.89
C PRO A 286 6.84 19.37 -12.90
N SER A 287 7.31 19.94 -11.80
CA SER A 287 7.45 21.39 -11.62
C SER A 287 8.82 21.84 -11.15
N SER A 288 9.42 21.11 -10.21
CA SER A 288 10.76 21.39 -9.71
C SER A 288 11.41 20.16 -9.10
N PHE A 289 12.72 20.23 -8.92
CA PHE A 289 13.49 19.29 -8.13
C PHE A 289 13.96 19.93 -6.84
N VAL A 290 13.88 19.19 -5.74
CA VAL A 290 14.39 19.58 -4.42
C VAL A 290 15.48 18.61 -4.01
N LYS A 291 16.64 19.14 -3.61
CA LYS A 291 17.74 18.33 -3.09
C LYS A 291 17.40 17.83 -1.69
N VAL A 292 17.55 16.53 -1.46
CA VAL A 292 17.25 15.86 -0.18
C VAL A 292 18.33 14.81 0.13
N PRO A 293 18.63 14.47 1.40
CA PRO A 293 18.09 15.11 2.59
C PRO A 293 18.62 16.54 2.75
N PHE A 294 17.87 17.36 3.48
CA PHE A 294 18.33 18.66 3.94
C PHE A 294 17.96 18.87 5.41
N TYR A 295 18.64 19.81 6.04
CA TYR A 295 18.52 20.11 7.46
C TYR A 295 18.15 21.57 7.65
N GLU A 296 17.17 21.82 8.52
CA GLU A 296 16.75 23.17 8.87
C GLU A 296 17.19 23.50 10.29
N ASN A 297 18.07 24.49 10.41
CA ASN A 297 18.55 24.98 11.70
C ASN A 297 17.39 25.53 12.53
N ILE A 298 17.26 25.08 13.78
CA ILE A 298 16.29 25.65 14.71
C ILE A 298 16.75 27.06 15.09
N LYS A 299 16.17 28.07 14.42
CA LYS A 299 16.44 29.48 14.69
C LYS A 299 15.71 29.91 15.96
N ASN A 300 16.35 29.76 17.11
CA ASN A 300 15.88 30.40 18.33
C ASN A 300 16.89 31.47 18.79
N ASN A 301 16.39 32.66 19.12
CA ASN A 301 17.23 33.79 19.55
C ASN A 301 17.90 33.54 20.92
N SER A 302 17.45 32.52 21.65
CA SER A 302 18.08 32.05 22.88
C SER A 302 19.11 30.96 22.58
N LYS A 303 20.36 31.18 23.00
CA LYS A 303 21.48 30.22 22.89
C LYS A 303 21.26 28.89 23.64
N ASN A 304 20.23 28.79 24.46
CA ASN A 304 19.91 27.59 25.24
C ASN A 304 18.52 27.08 24.85
N ILE A 305 18.47 26.19 23.85
CA ILE A 305 17.26 25.44 23.50
C ILE A 305 17.20 24.20 24.41
N LEU A 306 16.15 24.08 25.22
CA LEU A 306 15.90 22.91 26.05
C LEU A 306 15.24 21.80 25.24
N ALA A 307 15.31 20.56 25.73
CA ALA A 307 14.63 19.43 25.08
C ALA A 307 13.11 19.65 24.94
N SER A 308 12.48 20.27 25.94
CA SER A 308 11.05 20.63 25.89
C SER A 308 10.72 21.62 24.77
N ASP A 309 11.64 22.52 24.43
CA ASP A 309 11.43 23.48 23.35
C ASP A 309 11.45 22.77 21.98
N ILE A 310 12.28 21.74 21.84
CA ILE A 310 12.36 20.88 20.64
C ILE A 310 11.04 20.11 20.47
N ASP A 311 10.53 19.54 21.56
CA ASP A 311 9.25 18.83 21.56
C ASP A 311 8.11 19.76 21.15
N ASP A 312 8.05 20.97 21.70
CA ASP A 312 7.03 21.96 21.36
C ASP A 312 7.10 22.36 19.87
N ILE A 313 8.29 22.50 19.30
CA ILE A 313 8.48 22.76 17.87
C ILE A 313 7.96 21.59 17.02
N LEU A 314 8.34 20.35 17.35
CA LEU A 314 7.86 19.16 16.64
C LEU A 314 6.33 19.03 16.73
N ILE A 315 5.78 19.22 17.93
CA ILE A 315 4.34 19.20 18.17
C ILE A 315 3.64 20.29 17.35
N ALA A 316 4.23 21.48 17.21
CA ALA A 316 3.68 22.54 16.37
C ALA A 316 3.61 22.13 14.89
N HIS A 317 4.67 21.54 14.34
CA HIS A 317 4.66 21.00 12.98
C HIS A 317 3.62 19.89 12.78
N ILE A 318 3.52 18.95 13.72
CA ILE A 318 2.54 17.86 13.69
C ILE A 318 1.11 18.41 13.74
N ARG A 319 0.83 19.35 14.65
CA ARG A 319 -0.49 19.98 14.80
C ARG A 319 -0.89 20.77 13.56
N ASP A 320 0.03 21.54 12.98
CA ASP A 320 -0.21 22.31 11.75
C ASP A 320 -0.49 21.39 10.56
N THR A 321 0.34 20.35 10.38
CA THR A 321 0.15 19.32 9.34
C THR A 321 -1.19 18.61 9.51
N THR A 322 -1.52 18.19 10.73
CA THR A 322 -2.80 17.53 11.05
C THR A 322 -3.99 18.45 10.79
N LYS A 323 -3.88 19.74 11.14
CA LYS A 323 -4.93 20.74 10.90
C LYS A 323 -5.17 20.92 9.40
N LYS A 324 -4.10 21.01 8.60
CA LYS A 324 -4.17 21.11 7.14
C LYS A 324 -4.75 19.85 6.52
N LEU A 325 -4.34 18.67 6.96
CA LEU A 325 -4.92 17.40 6.51
C LEU A 325 -6.42 17.30 6.79
N LYS A 326 -6.87 17.74 7.97
CA LYS A 326 -8.31 17.78 8.32
C LYS A 326 -9.13 18.74 7.46
N SER A 327 -8.49 19.73 6.83
CA SER A 327 -9.16 20.68 5.93
C SER A 327 -9.33 20.17 4.50
N ILE A 328 -8.70 19.04 4.16
CA ILE A 328 -8.86 18.40 2.86
C ILE A 328 -10.25 17.75 2.79
N ASP A 329 -10.90 17.87 1.63
CA ASP A 329 -12.15 17.15 1.35
C ASP A 329 -11.97 15.63 1.50
N SER A 330 -12.83 15.01 2.29
CA SER A 330 -12.93 13.56 2.45
C SER A 330 -13.03 12.79 1.12
N SER A 331 -13.66 13.38 0.09
CA SER A 331 -13.78 12.77 -1.24
C SER A 331 -12.42 12.57 -1.93
N LEU A 332 -11.42 13.37 -1.57
CA LEU A 332 -10.05 13.21 -2.07
C LEU A 332 -9.41 11.93 -1.52
N MET A 333 -9.75 11.55 -0.28
CA MET A 333 -9.20 10.36 0.36
C MET A 333 -9.68 9.07 -0.30
N ASP A 334 -10.78 9.08 -1.06
CA ASP A 334 -11.24 7.91 -1.82
C ASP A 334 -10.24 7.49 -2.91
N ALA A 335 -9.39 8.42 -3.36
CA ALA A 335 -8.33 8.11 -4.33
C ALA A 335 -7.35 7.05 -3.81
N ILE A 336 -7.19 6.94 -2.48
CA ILE A 336 -6.36 5.93 -1.81
C ILE A 336 -6.86 4.51 -2.09
N LEU A 337 -8.14 4.34 -2.40
CA LEU A 337 -8.74 3.03 -2.65
C LEU A 337 -8.51 2.52 -4.08
N LEU A 338 -8.00 3.37 -4.96
CA LEU A 338 -7.86 3.08 -6.37
C LEU A 338 -6.60 2.25 -6.68
N ASP A 339 -6.66 1.49 -7.77
CA ASP A 339 -5.53 0.67 -8.23
C ASP A 339 -4.55 1.55 -9.01
N SER A 340 -3.34 1.74 -8.49
CA SER A 340 -2.31 2.56 -9.12
C SER A 340 -1.82 2.02 -10.47
N ASN A 341 -2.13 0.77 -10.80
CA ASN A 341 -1.75 0.17 -12.08
C ASN A 341 -2.83 0.38 -13.17
N LYS A 342 -3.99 0.96 -12.84
CA LYS A 342 -5.06 1.24 -13.81
C LYS A 342 -4.97 2.67 -14.31
N GLU A 343 -4.92 2.82 -15.64
CA GLU A 343 -4.84 4.13 -16.30
C GLU A 343 -5.97 5.09 -15.87
N SER A 344 -7.21 4.59 -15.75
CA SER A 344 -8.36 5.38 -15.29
C SER A 344 -8.24 5.92 -13.86
N SER A 345 -7.35 5.34 -13.06
CA SER A 345 -7.10 5.73 -11.67
C SER A 345 -5.96 6.73 -11.53
N ILE A 346 -5.02 6.76 -12.49
CA ILE A 346 -3.81 7.59 -12.45
C ILE A 346 -4.17 9.04 -12.15
N LYS A 347 -5.11 9.62 -12.90
CA LYS A 347 -5.51 11.02 -12.74
C LYS A 347 -5.97 11.37 -11.31
N LYS A 348 -6.80 10.51 -10.71
CA LYS A 348 -7.33 10.73 -9.36
C LYS A 348 -6.26 10.57 -8.28
N ILE A 349 -5.37 9.59 -8.45
CA ILE A 349 -4.25 9.35 -7.52
C ILE A 349 -3.22 10.48 -7.62
N THR A 350 -2.89 10.94 -8.83
CA THR A 350 -2.01 12.10 -9.01
C THR A 350 -2.64 13.36 -8.41
N TYR A 351 -3.96 13.56 -8.59
CA TYR A 351 -4.69 14.67 -7.96
C TYR A 351 -4.63 14.59 -6.41
N TYR A 352 -4.71 13.39 -5.84
CA TYR A 352 -4.50 13.15 -4.41
C TYR A 352 -3.10 13.60 -3.96
N TYR A 353 -2.03 13.08 -4.57
CA TYR A 353 -0.66 13.44 -4.19
C TYR A 353 -0.36 14.92 -4.42
N GLY A 354 -0.87 15.52 -5.50
CA GLY A 354 -0.67 16.94 -5.77
C GLY A 354 -1.23 17.89 -4.72
N ASN A 355 -2.25 17.46 -3.96
CA ASN A 355 -2.86 18.26 -2.89
C ASN A 355 -2.37 17.84 -1.49
N VAL A 356 -2.08 16.57 -1.29
CA VAL A 356 -1.71 16.00 0.02
C VAL A 356 -0.22 16.15 0.29
N THR A 357 0.63 15.93 -0.71
CA THR A 357 2.09 15.95 -0.51
C THR A 357 2.63 17.31 -0.07
N PRO A 358 2.18 18.47 -0.60
CA PRO A 358 2.62 19.78 -0.11
C PRO A 358 2.29 20.05 1.37
N ILE A 359 1.38 19.28 1.96
CA ILE A 359 1.08 19.34 3.39
C ILE A 359 2.09 18.51 4.19
N PHE A 360 2.37 17.28 3.75
CA PHE A 360 3.37 16.42 4.38
C PHE A 360 4.81 16.92 4.24
N GLU A 361 5.13 17.64 3.15
CA GLU A 361 6.43 18.30 2.97
C GLU A 361 6.76 19.36 4.04
N LYS A 362 5.78 19.74 4.89
CA LYS A 362 5.94 20.68 6.00
C LYS A 362 6.15 20.00 7.36
N MET A 363 6.17 18.66 7.38
CA MET A 363 6.42 17.87 8.57
C MET A 363 7.83 17.29 8.53
N PRO A 364 8.72 17.66 9.47
CA PRO A 364 10.05 17.09 9.55
C PRO A 364 9.96 15.62 9.95
N TRP A 365 10.91 14.81 9.50
CA TRP A 365 11.03 13.41 9.92
C TRP A 365 11.46 13.29 11.38
N GLY A 366 12.14 14.31 11.90
CA GLY A 366 12.57 14.38 13.28
C GLY A 366 13.49 15.57 13.53
N VAL A 367 14.12 15.56 14.71
CA VAL A 367 15.16 16.52 15.10
C VAL A 367 16.46 15.77 15.33
N LEU A 368 17.55 16.32 14.81
CA LEU A 368 18.91 15.93 15.15
C LEU A 368 19.43 16.89 16.24
N ASP A 369 19.44 16.45 17.50
CA ASP A 369 20.00 17.21 18.63
C ASP A 369 21.44 16.75 18.89
N LEU A 370 22.40 17.59 18.51
CA LEU A 370 23.82 17.25 18.61
C LEU A 370 24.44 17.94 19.84
N ASP A 371 24.89 17.15 20.81
CA ASP A 371 25.50 17.64 22.05
C ASP A 371 27.03 17.79 21.93
N ILE A 372 27.72 16.93 21.15
CA ILE A 372 29.16 17.02 20.85
C ILE A 372 29.42 16.69 19.37
N VAL A 373 30.10 17.60 18.67
CA VAL A 373 30.48 17.46 17.25
C VAL A 373 31.96 17.83 17.09
N ASP A 374 32.85 16.83 17.00
CA ASP A 374 34.25 17.06 16.60
C ASP A 374 34.61 16.20 15.37
N PRO A 375 34.57 16.80 14.15
CA PRO A 375 34.93 16.11 12.91
C PRO A 375 36.38 15.61 12.87
N LYS A 376 37.31 16.23 13.61
CA LYS A 376 38.73 15.87 13.59
C LYS A 376 39.03 14.66 14.46
N SER A 377 38.38 14.57 15.63
CA SER A 377 38.55 13.42 16.53
C SER A 377 37.54 12.28 16.28
N ARG A 378 36.57 12.48 15.37
CA ARG A 378 35.44 11.55 15.12
C ARG A 378 34.64 11.21 16.38
N ASN A 379 34.67 12.09 17.38
CA ASN A 379 33.86 11.94 18.58
C ASN A 379 32.50 12.62 18.37
N TRP A 380 31.46 11.83 18.49
CA TRP A 380 30.07 12.26 18.38
C TRP A 380 29.33 11.70 19.59
N ASN A 381 28.66 12.54 20.36
CA ASN A 381 27.83 12.08 21.46
C ASN A 381 26.41 12.59 21.26
N ASN A 382 25.48 11.66 21.03
CA ASN A 382 24.06 11.92 21.05
C ASN A 382 23.55 11.44 22.41
N LYS A 383 22.93 12.31 23.22
CA LYS A 383 22.29 11.84 24.45
C LYS A 383 21.12 10.93 24.08
N PRO A 384 21.10 9.65 24.52
CA PRO A 384 19.93 8.82 24.42
C PRO A 384 19.01 9.22 25.58
N ASN A 385 18.05 10.10 25.34
CA ASN A 385 16.94 10.25 26.27
C ASN A 385 15.82 9.33 25.80
N ASP A 386 15.68 8.23 26.54
CA ASP A 386 14.64 7.20 26.45
C ASP A 386 14.56 6.39 25.15
N GLU A 387 14.18 5.13 25.34
CA GLU A 387 14.23 4.04 24.37
C GLU A 387 13.64 4.42 22.99
N SER A 388 14.41 4.13 21.95
CA SER A 388 14.07 4.19 20.51
C SER A 388 14.36 5.49 19.74
N ALA A 389 15.64 5.67 19.40
CA ALA A 389 16.04 6.23 18.12
C ALA A 389 17.48 5.79 17.82
N ASP A 390 17.66 4.50 17.52
CA ASP A 390 18.87 4.10 16.80
C ASP A 390 18.83 4.81 15.44
N ILE A 391 19.75 5.76 15.26
CA ILE A 391 20.10 6.27 13.95
C ILE A 391 20.84 5.13 13.25
N PHE A 392 20.09 4.28 12.54
CA PHE A 392 20.67 3.52 11.45
C PHE A 392 20.87 4.49 10.30
N ILE A 393 22.13 4.84 10.05
CA ILE A 393 22.57 5.42 8.77
C ILE A 393 22.39 4.35 7.70
#